data_AF-A0A651HUI0-F1
#
_entry.id   AF-A0A651HUI0-F1
#
_cell.length_a   1.000
_cell.length_b   1.000
_cell.length_c   1.000
_cell.angle_alpha   90.00
_cell.angle_beta   90.00
_cell.angle_gamma   90.00
#
_symmetry.space_group_name_H-M   'P 1'
#
loop_
_entity.id
_entity.type
_entity.pdbx_description
1 polymer ?
#
loop_
_entity_poly.entity_id
_entity_poly.type
_entity_poly.pdbx_seq_one_letter_code
_entity_poly.pdbx_strand_id
1 'polypeptide(L)'
;MVGVIPAGGPDFRLGKAKALLDAGDGTFLERAVAELRAVGADPVLVGVDESRGPLHAAVRAVGARPLHVAPDRGESLLSLALDVIRDMTPEPRAQEVHRSGGGDEPEAEGAPGPVPALLWLPVDLPLVQPETLRALVAGLREAGSASPPPALLRPSHQGKAGEPVILHPEWVQVLLGEDGTGADGTEPATNLEIPSDGPAPWAAWDRPLGEWGQAAPSVREIEVEDPGIHIRIRTLTDYRRRFPRVFRRRFQKW
;
A
#
# COMPACT_ATOMS: atom_id res chain seq x y z
N MET A 1 0.67 -7.80 10.21
CA MET A 1 0.21 -7.16 8.95
C MET A 1 1.06 -5.93 8.75
N VAL A 2 1.42 -5.62 7.51
CA VAL A 2 2.23 -4.44 7.18
C VAL A 2 1.31 -3.35 6.68
N GLY A 3 1.48 -2.14 7.20
CA GLY A 3 0.80 -0.96 6.71
C GLY A 3 1.61 -0.32 5.58
N VAL A 4 0.96 0.08 4.50
CA VAL A 4 1.62 0.69 3.34
C VAL A 4 0.91 1.99 3.00
N ILE A 5 1.67 3.09 2.96
CA ILE A 5 1.20 4.41 2.55
C ILE A 5 1.96 4.84 1.30
N PRO A 6 1.33 4.85 0.10
CA PRO A 6 1.92 5.48 -1.07
C PRO A 6 1.94 7.01 -0.86
N ALA A 7 3.13 7.58 -0.74
CA ALA A 7 3.30 9.04 -0.64
C ALA A 7 4.41 9.59 -1.55
N GLY A 8 5.05 8.73 -2.35
CA GLY A 8 6.09 9.09 -3.32
C GLY A 8 5.44 9.33 -4.67
N GLY A 9 5.45 10.58 -5.13
CA GLY A 9 4.85 10.97 -6.39
C GLY A 9 4.90 12.49 -6.57
N PRO A 10 5.00 13.00 -7.82
CA PRO A 10 5.28 14.40 -8.10
C PRO A 10 4.07 15.33 -7.89
N ASP A 11 3.12 14.98 -7.03
CA ASP A 11 1.86 15.69 -6.87
C ASP A 11 2.01 16.94 -5.97
N PHE A 12 2.89 17.84 -6.43
CA PHE A 12 3.24 19.15 -5.87
C PHE A 12 2.21 20.25 -6.19
N ARG A 13 1.04 19.92 -6.74
CA ARG A 13 -0.02 20.88 -7.10
C ARG A 13 -0.53 21.73 -5.92
N LEU A 14 -0.11 21.40 -4.69
CA LEU A 14 -0.46 22.07 -3.44
C LEU A 14 0.72 22.82 -2.79
N GLY A 15 1.86 22.93 -3.49
CA GLY A 15 3.07 23.62 -3.02
C GLY A 15 3.89 22.90 -1.93
N LYS A 16 3.42 21.72 -1.46
CA LYS A 16 4.10 20.81 -0.52
C LYS A 16 3.64 19.39 -0.85
N ALA A 17 4.44 18.38 -0.50
CA ALA A 17 4.00 16.97 -0.54
C ALA A 17 2.66 16.80 0.20
N LYS A 18 1.66 16.18 -0.46
CA LYS A 18 0.29 15.99 0.08
C LYS A 18 0.27 15.38 1.47
N ALA A 19 1.15 14.42 1.71
CA ALA A 19 1.34 13.75 2.99
C ALA A 19 1.59 14.72 4.15
N LEU A 20 2.15 15.90 3.88
CA LEU A 20 2.50 16.90 4.88
C LEU A 20 1.50 18.06 4.98
N LEU A 21 0.31 17.90 4.40
CA LEU A 21 -0.84 18.79 4.60
C LEU A 21 -1.46 18.56 5.97
N ASP A 22 -2.01 19.62 6.53
CA ASP A 22 -2.54 19.66 7.89
C ASP A 22 -4.02 19.22 7.90
N ALA A 23 -4.34 18.19 8.67
CA ALA A 23 -5.68 17.64 8.88
C ALA A 23 -6.43 18.33 10.05
N GLY A 24 -5.76 19.19 10.81
CA GLY A 24 -6.28 19.94 11.96
C GLY A 24 -5.67 19.51 13.30
N ASP A 25 -5.46 18.21 13.48
CA ASP A 25 -4.86 17.55 14.65
C ASP A 25 -3.48 16.95 14.37
N GLY A 26 -2.97 17.16 13.16
CA GLY A 26 -1.71 16.62 12.66
C GLY A 26 -1.69 16.73 11.14
N THR A 27 -0.73 16.07 10.52
CA THR A 27 -0.61 15.94 9.07
C THR A 27 -1.38 14.73 8.54
N PHE A 28 -1.62 14.68 7.23
CA PHE A 28 -2.21 13.51 6.58
C PHE A 28 -1.38 12.24 6.84
N LEU A 29 -0.05 12.38 6.82
CA LEU A 29 0.88 11.31 7.18
C LEU A 29 0.72 10.85 8.63
N GLU A 30 0.73 11.78 9.59
CA GLU A 30 0.58 11.46 11.02
C GLU A 30 -0.73 10.72 11.28
N ARG A 31 -1.82 11.20 10.68
CA ARG A 31 -3.12 10.54 10.76
C ARG A 31 -3.09 9.14 10.16
N ALA A 32 -2.64 8.98 8.91
CA ALA A 32 -2.59 7.68 8.26
C ALA A 32 -1.75 6.65 9.04
N VAL A 33 -0.60 7.06 9.57
CA VAL A 33 0.26 6.18 10.40
C VAL A 33 -0.44 5.79 11.70
N ALA A 34 -1.11 6.74 12.38
CA ALA A 34 -1.84 6.46 13.61
C ALA A 34 -2.99 5.47 13.37
N GLU A 35 -3.76 5.67 12.30
CA GLU A 35 -4.89 4.82 11.91
C GLU A 35 -4.44 3.38 11.59
N LEU A 36 -3.36 3.22 10.81
CA LEU A 36 -2.79 1.91 10.50
C LEU A 36 -2.30 1.17 11.76
N ARG A 37 -1.61 1.87 12.67
CA ARG A 37 -1.15 1.29 13.93
C ARG A 37 -2.31 0.91 14.85
N ALA A 38 -3.37 1.70 14.89
CA ALA A 38 -4.55 1.43 15.71
C ALA A 38 -5.23 0.10 15.35
N VAL A 39 -5.05 -0.39 14.12
CA VAL A 39 -5.56 -1.70 13.67
C VAL A 39 -4.50 -2.81 13.64
N GLY A 40 -3.32 -2.56 14.22
CA GLY A 40 -2.25 -3.56 14.40
C GLY A 40 -1.32 -3.72 13.19
N ALA A 41 -1.21 -2.71 12.33
CA ALA A 41 -0.19 -2.69 11.29
C ALA A 41 1.18 -2.34 11.89
N ASP A 42 2.15 -3.25 11.74
CA ASP A 42 3.54 -3.08 12.18
C ASP A 42 4.44 -4.03 11.37
N PRO A 43 5.44 -3.52 10.61
CA PRO A 43 5.77 -2.10 10.41
C PRO A 43 4.75 -1.33 9.57
N VAL A 44 4.83 0.00 9.64
CA VAL A 44 4.19 0.93 8.68
C VAL A 44 5.26 1.48 7.74
N LEU A 45 5.09 1.21 6.44
CA LEU A 45 5.98 1.58 5.35
C LEU A 45 5.38 2.74 4.56
N VAL A 46 6.19 3.76 4.27
CA VAL A 46 5.73 4.95 3.55
C VAL A 46 6.61 5.15 2.32
N GLY A 47 5.99 5.10 1.14
CA GLY A 47 6.67 5.37 -0.12
C GLY A 47 7.18 6.82 -0.15
N VAL A 48 8.46 7.01 -0.45
CA VAL A 48 9.10 8.32 -0.59
C VAL A 48 9.95 8.36 -1.85
N ASP A 49 9.96 9.52 -2.51
CA ASP A 49 10.74 9.80 -3.72
C ASP A 49 12.21 10.14 -3.40
N GLU A 50 12.46 10.87 -2.30
CA GLU A 50 13.80 11.33 -1.91
C GLU A 50 14.28 10.74 -0.58
N SER A 51 15.55 10.33 -0.52
CA SER A 51 16.20 9.79 0.69
C SER A 51 16.53 10.81 1.77
N ARG A 52 16.49 12.10 1.45
CA ARG A 52 16.83 13.19 2.38
C ARG A 52 15.83 14.34 2.35
N GLY A 53 14.66 14.14 1.74
CA GLY A 53 13.63 15.17 1.61
C GLY A 53 12.80 15.38 2.89
N PRO A 54 11.99 16.46 2.95
CA PRO A 54 11.11 16.74 4.09
C PRO A 54 10.12 15.62 4.41
N LEU A 55 9.66 14.88 3.38
CA LEU A 55 8.79 13.74 3.56
C LEU A 55 9.51 12.59 4.27
N HIS A 56 10.72 12.24 3.84
CA HIS A 56 11.54 11.21 4.50
C HIS A 56 11.76 11.53 5.98
N ALA A 57 12.11 12.78 6.30
CA ALA A 57 12.30 13.22 7.68
C ALA A 57 11.01 13.10 8.51
N ALA A 58 9.86 13.50 7.94
CA ALA A 58 8.56 13.38 8.60
C ALA A 58 8.17 11.92 8.85
N VAL A 59 8.41 11.02 7.89
CA VAL A 59 8.17 9.57 8.03
C VAL A 59 8.96 8.99 9.19
N ARG A 60 10.25 9.34 9.31
CA ARG A 60 11.09 8.92 10.43
C ARG A 60 10.60 9.49 11.77
N ALA A 61 10.18 10.76 11.79
CA ALA A 61 9.71 11.42 13.00
C ALA A 61 8.45 10.78 13.59
N VAL A 62 7.55 10.27 12.76
CA VAL A 62 6.35 9.52 13.20
C VAL A 62 6.65 8.05 13.51
N GLY A 63 7.92 7.63 13.43
CA GLY A 63 8.38 6.26 13.66
C GLY A 63 7.97 5.26 12.58
N ALA A 64 7.56 5.74 11.40
CA ALA A 64 7.32 4.87 10.24
C ALA A 64 8.62 4.65 9.48
N ARG A 65 8.66 3.63 8.62
CA ARG A 65 9.85 3.32 7.81
C ARG A 65 9.67 3.89 6.40
N PRO A 66 10.59 4.76 5.93
CA PRO A 66 10.57 5.22 4.55
C PRO A 66 10.96 4.05 3.63
N LEU A 67 10.18 3.86 2.57
CA LEU A 67 10.44 2.93 1.49
C LEU A 67 10.72 3.75 0.23
N HIS A 68 11.91 3.58 -0.34
CA HIS A 68 12.30 4.32 -1.54
C HIS A 68 11.61 3.74 -2.77
N VAL A 69 10.79 4.55 -3.43
CA VAL A 69 10.10 4.16 -4.65
C VAL A 69 10.74 4.92 -5.80
N ALA A 70 11.18 4.20 -6.84
CA ALA A 70 11.79 4.83 -8.00
C ALA A 70 10.77 5.80 -8.66
N PRO A 71 11.17 7.03 -9.00
CA PRO A 71 10.24 8.08 -9.44
C PRO A 71 9.50 7.78 -10.75
N ASP A 72 10.00 6.83 -11.54
CA ASP A 72 9.45 6.34 -12.81
C ASP A 72 8.51 5.13 -12.66
N ARG A 73 8.45 4.47 -11.50
CA ARG A 73 7.64 3.26 -11.27
C ARG A 73 6.16 3.50 -10.98
N GLY A 74 5.75 4.76 -10.83
CA GLY A 74 4.36 5.15 -10.53
C GLY A 74 3.86 4.72 -9.15
N GLU A 75 2.73 5.26 -8.70
CA GLU A 75 2.08 4.92 -7.41
C GLU A 75 1.29 3.60 -7.48
N SER A 76 1.74 2.64 -8.30
CA SER A 76 1.03 1.38 -8.51
C SER A 76 1.09 0.52 -7.24
N LEU A 77 -0.06 -0.04 -6.85
CA LEU A 77 -0.17 -0.92 -5.68
C LEU A 77 0.70 -2.16 -5.83
N LEU A 78 0.81 -2.70 -7.05
CA LEU A 78 1.66 -3.85 -7.34
C LEU A 78 3.14 -3.51 -7.22
N SER A 79 3.60 -2.43 -7.86
CA SER A 79 5.00 -1.97 -7.81
C SER A 79 5.47 -1.75 -6.37
N LEU A 80 4.64 -1.06 -5.57
CA LEU A 80 4.99 -0.79 -4.18
C LEU A 80 4.88 -2.04 -3.32
N ALA A 81 3.95 -2.97 -3.59
CA ALA A 81 3.93 -4.27 -2.92
C ALA A 81 5.24 -5.04 -3.15
N LEU A 82 5.74 -5.07 -4.39
CA LEU A 82 7.03 -5.69 -4.72
C LEU A 82 8.19 -5.05 -3.96
N ASP A 83 8.24 -3.72 -3.89
CA ASP A 83 9.28 -3.01 -3.14
C ASP A 83 9.17 -3.26 -1.63
N VAL A 84 7.95 -3.36 -1.08
CA VAL A 84 7.69 -3.76 0.31
C VAL A 84 8.23 -5.16 0.58
N ILE A 85 7.95 -6.12 -0.30
CA ILE A 85 8.42 -7.50 -0.15
C ILE A 85 9.94 -7.54 -0.20
N ARG A 86 10.56 -6.92 -1.21
CA ARG A 86 12.03 -6.86 -1.36
C ARG A 86 12.71 -6.26 -0.14
N ASP A 87 12.11 -5.25 0.47
CA ASP A 87 12.64 -4.65 1.69
C ASP A 87 12.45 -5.54 2.94
N MET A 88 11.42 -6.39 2.95
CA MET A 88 11.18 -7.35 4.03
C MET A 88 11.95 -8.67 3.88
N THR A 89 12.27 -9.09 2.66
CA THR A 89 13.09 -10.26 2.37
C THR A 89 14.55 -9.82 2.32
N PRO A 90 15.39 -10.14 3.33
CA PRO A 90 16.80 -9.84 3.22
C PRO A 90 17.38 -10.55 2.01
N GLU A 91 18.16 -9.85 1.18
CA GLU A 91 19.07 -10.49 0.22
C GLU A 91 19.88 -11.55 0.98
N PRO A 92 20.06 -12.77 0.43
CA PRO A 92 20.98 -13.71 1.02
C PRO A 92 22.33 -13.00 1.11
N ARG A 93 22.78 -12.73 2.34
CA ARG A 93 24.09 -12.11 2.58
C ARG A 93 25.06 -12.97 1.81
N ALA A 94 25.66 -12.44 0.75
CA ALA A 94 26.74 -13.10 0.04
C ALA A 94 27.75 -13.49 1.12
N GLN A 95 27.78 -14.78 1.45
CA GLN A 95 28.68 -15.30 2.46
C GLN A 95 30.06 -14.84 2.02
N GLU A 96 30.72 -14.04 2.85
CA GLU A 96 32.13 -13.76 2.68
C GLU A 96 32.81 -15.13 2.57
N VAL A 97 33.27 -15.44 1.36
CA VAL A 97 33.92 -16.70 1.02
C VAL A 97 35.27 -16.73 1.74
N HIS A 98 35.25 -17.01 3.05
CA HIS A 98 36.38 -17.60 3.73
C HIS A 98 36.45 -19.05 3.28
N ARG A 99 37.21 -19.29 2.20
CA ARG A 99 37.62 -20.64 1.84
C ARG A 99 38.43 -21.21 3.00
N SER A 100 37.84 -22.12 3.74
CA SER A 100 38.55 -23.15 4.50
C SER A 100 37.61 -24.35 4.53
N GLY A 101 38.07 -25.43 3.92
CA GLY A 101 37.22 -26.51 3.44
C GLY A 101 36.61 -27.40 4.51
N GLY A 102 35.69 -28.25 4.05
CA GLY A 102 35.00 -29.24 4.86
C GLY A 102 33.60 -29.39 4.30
N GLY A 103 33.33 -30.51 3.62
CA GLY A 103 32.09 -30.74 2.92
C GLY A 103 30.92 -30.86 3.88
N ASP A 104 29.86 -30.14 3.54
CA ASP A 104 28.46 -30.54 3.65
C ASP A 104 27.76 -29.78 2.51
N GLU A 105 26.94 -30.47 1.72
CA GLU A 105 26.16 -29.83 0.66
C GLU A 105 25.28 -28.74 1.32
N PRO A 106 25.23 -27.50 0.79
CA PRO A 106 24.37 -26.50 1.38
C PRO A 106 22.91 -26.93 1.17
N GLU A 107 22.25 -27.35 2.24
CA GLU A 107 20.79 -27.38 2.28
C GLU A 107 20.30 -26.01 1.80
N ALA A 108 19.44 -26.00 0.78
CA ALA A 108 18.94 -24.79 0.15
C ALA A 108 18.29 -23.87 1.20
N GLU A 109 19.08 -22.89 1.66
CA GLU A 109 18.73 -22.05 2.80
C GLU A 109 17.93 -20.84 2.29
N GLY A 110 16.68 -20.74 2.76
CA GLY A 110 15.94 -19.47 2.80
C GLY A 110 14.79 -19.33 1.80
N ALA A 111 13.82 -20.25 1.80
CA ALA A 111 12.50 -19.87 1.31
C ALA A 111 12.03 -18.61 2.09
N PRO A 112 11.52 -17.57 1.41
CA PRO A 112 11.05 -16.37 2.09
C PRO A 112 10.02 -16.77 3.15
N GLY A 113 10.17 -16.25 4.37
CA GLY A 113 9.20 -16.45 5.43
C GLY A 113 7.79 -16.03 4.98
N PRO A 114 6.72 -16.47 5.68
CA PRO A 114 5.34 -16.18 5.29
C PRO A 114 5.15 -14.67 5.11
N VAL A 115 4.73 -14.27 3.91
CA VAL A 115 4.59 -12.86 3.56
C VAL A 115 3.37 -12.29 4.31
N PRO A 116 3.51 -11.20 5.10
CA PRO A 116 2.38 -10.65 5.82
C PRO A 116 1.34 -10.04 4.87
N ALA A 117 0.09 -9.97 5.32
CA ALA A 117 -0.93 -9.19 4.64
C ALA A 117 -0.48 -7.73 4.51
N LEU A 118 -0.82 -7.08 3.39
CA LEU A 118 -0.51 -5.68 3.14
C LEU A 118 -1.79 -4.85 3.24
N LEU A 119 -1.85 -3.91 4.17
CA LEU A 119 -2.93 -2.92 4.30
C LEU A 119 -2.50 -1.60 3.66
N TRP A 120 -3.11 -1.28 2.53
CA TRP A 120 -2.82 -0.13 1.70
C TRP A 120 -3.75 1.03 2.00
N LEU A 121 -3.21 2.13 2.54
CA LEU A 121 -3.95 3.36 2.81
C LEU A 121 -3.32 4.57 2.08
N PRO A 122 -3.93 5.04 0.98
CA PRO A 122 -3.49 6.24 0.29
C PRO A 122 -3.46 7.45 1.21
N VAL A 123 -2.37 8.22 1.15
CA VAL A 123 -2.19 9.39 2.03
C VAL A 123 -3.17 10.54 1.71
N ASP A 124 -3.78 10.52 0.52
CA ASP A 124 -4.77 11.51 0.08
C ASP A 124 -6.21 11.17 0.49
N LEU A 125 -6.42 10.13 1.31
CA LEU A 125 -7.69 9.75 1.93
C LEU A 125 -7.73 10.04 3.44
N PRO A 126 -7.53 11.30 3.89
CA PRO A 126 -7.44 11.63 5.31
C PRO A 126 -8.79 11.53 6.03
N LEU A 127 -9.89 11.23 5.32
CA LEU A 127 -11.24 11.17 5.89
C LEU A 127 -11.74 9.74 6.10
N VAL A 128 -10.96 8.73 5.74
CA VAL A 128 -11.26 7.33 6.08
C VAL A 128 -11.38 7.22 7.60
N GLN A 129 -12.44 6.56 8.04
CA GLN A 129 -12.73 6.36 9.44
C GLN A 129 -11.96 5.14 9.99
N PRO A 130 -11.52 5.18 11.26
CA PRO A 130 -10.92 4.03 11.93
C PRO A 130 -11.78 2.76 11.85
N GLU A 131 -13.10 2.92 11.91
CA GLU A 131 -14.08 1.85 11.84
C GLU A 131 -13.99 1.06 10.54
N THR A 132 -13.72 1.74 9.42
CA THR A 132 -13.49 1.11 8.10
C THR A 132 -12.27 0.19 8.13
N LEU A 133 -11.16 0.65 8.72
CA LEU A 133 -9.95 -0.17 8.86
C LEU A 133 -10.19 -1.39 9.75
N ARG A 134 -10.93 -1.22 10.85
CA ARG A 134 -11.27 -2.34 11.73
C ARG A 134 -12.16 -3.37 11.02
N ALA A 135 -13.11 -2.91 10.20
CA ALA A 135 -13.97 -3.78 9.41
C ALA A 135 -13.16 -4.60 8.38
N LEU A 136 -12.21 -3.97 7.68
CA LEU A 136 -11.29 -4.67 6.77
C LEU A 136 -10.45 -5.73 7.48
N VAL A 137 -9.87 -5.39 8.63
CA VAL A 137 -9.05 -6.33 9.41
C VAL A 137 -9.91 -7.48 9.97
N ALA A 138 -11.14 -7.22 10.39
CA ALA A 138 -12.08 -8.27 10.79
C ALA A 138 -12.40 -9.20 9.59
N GLY A 139 -12.70 -8.62 8.43
CA GLY A 139 -12.94 -9.38 7.19
C GLY A 139 -11.75 -10.22 6.77
N LEU A 140 -10.51 -9.73 6.96
CA LEU A 140 -9.29 -10.51 6.71
C LEU A 140 -9.20 -11.73 7.63
N ARG A 141 -9.48 -11.55 8.93
CA ARG A 141 -9.45 -12.66 9.91
C ARG A 141 -10.49 -13.72 9.59
N GLU A 142 -11.70 -13.32 9.21
CA GLU A 142 -12.75 -14.23 8.77
C GLU A 142 -12.36 -14.95 7.47
N ALA A 143 -11.77 -14.22 6.53
CA ALA A 143 -11.33 -14.75 5.24
C ALA A 143 -10.23 -15.81 5.36
N GLY A 144 -9.38 -15.75 6.39
CA GLY A 144 -8.35 -16.76 6.63
C GLY A 144 -8.87 -18.18 6.92
N SER A 145 -10.18 -18.35 7.13
CA SER A 145 -10.83 -19.67 7.24
C SER A 145 -11.45 -20.16 5.92
N ALA A 146 -11.48 -19.31 4.88
CA ALA A 146 -12.01 -19.66 3.57
C ALA A 146 -10.95 -20.39 2.72
N SER A 147 -11.40 -21.29 1.83
CA SER A 147 -10.53 -22.01 0.90
C SER A 147 -11.13 -21.98 -0.51
N PRO A 148 -10.52 -21.27 -1.48
CA PRO A 148 -9.39 -20.36 -1.32
C PRO A 148 -9.80 -19.03 -0.63
N PRO A 149 -8.86 -18.33 0.05
CA PRO A 149 -9.12 -17.00 0.57
C PRO A 149 -9.23 -15.96 -0.58
N PRO A 150 -9.95 -14.85 -0.35
CA PRO A 150 -9.97 -13.73 -1.28
C PRO A 150 -8.58 -13.12 -1.46
N ALA A 151 -8.28 -12.71 -2.69
CA ALA A 151 -7.04 -12.02 -3.02
C ALA A 151 -6.95 -10.63 -2.40
N LEU A 152 -8.07 -9.92 -2.43
CA LEU A 152 -8.16 -8.53 -2.00
C LEU A 152 -9.44 -8.30 -1.22
N LEU A 153 -9.32 -7.52 -0.15
CA LEU A 153 -10.47 -6.99 0.59
C LEU A 153 -10.54 -5.48 0.38
N ARG A 154 -11.72 -4.96 0.08
CA ARG A 154 -11.97 -3.51 -0.08
C ARG A 154 -13.28 -3.08 0.56
N PRO A 155 -13.39 -1.83 1.03
CA PRO A 155 -14.64 -1.30 1.52
C PRO A 155 -15.54 -0.91 0.34
N SER A 156 -16.85 -1.00 0.55
CA SER A 156 -17.86 -0.40 -0.30
C SER A 156 -18.76 0.52 0.53
N HIS A 157 -19.22 1.60 -0.06
CA HIS A 157 -20.21 2.47 0.56
C HIS A 157 -21.26 2.83 -0.49
N GLN A 158 -22.52 2.50 -0.21
CA GLN A 158 -23.64 2.70 -1.14
C GLN A 158 -23.41 2.01 -2.49
N GLY A 159 -22.90 0.77 -2.45
CA GLY A 159 -22.62 -0.04 -3.64
C GLY A 159 -21.45 0.45 -4.50
N LYS A 160 -20.65 1.40 -4.00
CA LYS A 160 -19.44 1.86 -4.67
C LYS A 160 -18.22 1.42 -3.88
N ALA A 161 -17.34 0.65 -4.53
CA ALA A 161 -16.05 0.28 -3.99
C ALA A 161 -15.18 1.53 -3.71
N GLY A 162 -14.32 1.43 -2.71
CA GLY A 162 -13.38 2.46 -2.32
C GLY A 162 -12.05 1.89 -1.82
N GLU A 163 -11.30 2.75 -1.16
CA GLU A 163 -10.03 2.45 -0.49
C GLU A 163 -10.17 2.80 1.00
N PRO A 164 -9.38 2.21 1.91
CA PRO A 164 -8.16 1.41 1.71
C PRO A 164 -8.40 -0.04 1.28
N VAL A 165 -7.35 -0.77 0.90
CA VAL A 165 -7.47 -2.19 0.53
C VAL A 165 -6.51 -3.08 1.31
N ILE A 166 -6.85 -4.35 1.50
CA ILE A 166 -5.96 -5.37 2.05
C ILE A 166 -5.64 -6.40 0.98
N LEU A 167 -4.35 -6.67 0.75
CA LEU A 167 -3.89 -7.83 -0.02
C LEU A 167 -3.66 -9.02 0.92
N HIS A 168 -4.26 -10.17 0.58
CA HIS A 168 -4.13 -11.39 1.35
C HIS A 168 -2.72 -12.01 1.21
N PRO A 169 -2.11 -12.55 2.28
CA PRO A 169 -0.77 -13.17 2.28
C PRO A 169 -0.49 -14.10 1.10
N GLU A 170 -1.39 -15.06 0.85
CA GLU A 170 -1.22 -16.06 -0.21
C GLU A 170 -1.17 -15.42 -1.60
N TRP A 171 -1.90 -14.32 -1.81
CA TRP A 171 -1.93 -13.62 -3.08
C TRP A 171 -0.77 -12.66 -3.25
N VAL A 172 -0.20 -12.16 -2.16
CA VAL A 172 1.08 -11.45 -2.22
C VAL A 172 2.17 -12.38 -2.77
N GLN A 173 2.18 -13.65 -2.35
CA GLN A 173 3.10 -14.66 -2.90
C GLN A 173 2.82 -14.98 -4.38
N VAL A 174 1.56 -15.11 -4.79
CA VAL A 174 1.20 -15.35 -6.19
C VAL A 174 1.58 -14.17 -7.09
N LEU A 175 1.39 -12.93 -6.64
CA LEU A 175 1.79 -11.72 -7.37
C LEU A 175 3.31 -11.57 -7.50
N LEU A 176 4.08 -12.21 -6.62
CA LEU A 176 5.54 -12.25 -6.66
C LEU A 176 6.08 -13.30 -7.64
N GLY A 177 5.34 -14.38 -7.85
CA GLY A 177 5.85 -15.62 -8.46
C GLY A 177 6.94 -16.29 -7.61
N GLU A 178 7.16 -17.59 -7.79
CA GLU A 178 8.02 -18.40 -6.91
C GLU A 178 9.49 -17.91 -6.90
N ASP A 179 9.92 -17.19 -7.94
CA ASP A 179 11.31 -16.73 -8.13
C ASP A 179 11.45 -15.19 -8.28
N GLY A 180 10.37 -14.42 -8.05
CA GLY A 180 10.34 -13.00 -8.42
C GLY A 180 10.15 -12.73 -9.93
N THR A 181 9.99 -13.79 -10.72
CA THR A 181 9.45 -13.79 -12.10
C THR A 181 7.98 -14.16 -12.06
N GLY A 182 7.15 -13.63 -12.95
CA GLY A 182 5.71 -13.91 -12.99
C GLY A 182 5.42 -15.41 -13.05
N ALA A 183 4.18 -15.81 -12.75
CA ALA A 183 3.73 -17.22 -12.68
C ALA A 183 3.97 -18.05 -13.97
N ASP A 184 4.47 -17.44 -15.04
CA ASP A 184 4.79 -18.02 -16.34
C ASP A 184 6.30 -18.00 -16.69
N GLY A 185 7.18 -17.61 -15.76
CA GLY A 185 8.63 -17.53 -16.00
C GLY A 185 9.04 -16.35 -16.90
N THR A 186 8.11 -15.46 -17.24
CA THR A 186 8.41 -14.15 -17.84
C THR A 186 8.73 -13.13 -16.74
N GLU A 187 9.35 -12.00 -17.11
CA GLU A 187 9.53 -10.86 -16.19
C GLU A 187 8.26 -10.66 -15.36
N PRO A 188 8.37 -10.43 -14.02
CA PRO A 188 7.20 -10.23 -13.16
C PRO A 188 6.32 -9.22 -13.86
N ALA A 189 5.02 -9.49 -14.01
CA ALA A 189 4.09 -8.71 -14.83
C ALA A 189 4.09 -7.21 -14.49
N THR A 190 5.15 -6.52 -14.90
CA THR A 190 5.39 -5.08 -14.90
C THR A 190 4.54 -4.44 -15.98
N ASN A 191 4.05 -5.26 -16.91
CA ASN A 191 3.11 -4.90 -17.98
C ASN A 191 1.63 -5.08 -17.61
N LEU A 192 1.28 -5.19 -16.32
CA LEU A 192 0.00 -4.62 -15.91
C LEU A 192 0.19 -3.09 -15.96
N GLU A 193 0.15 -2.51 -17.16
CA GLU A 193 0.05 -1.07 -17.34
C GLU A 193 -1.24 -0.65 -16.63
N ILE A 194 -1.11 -0.24 -15.37
CA ILE A 194 -2.17 0.39 -14.62
C ILE A 194 -2.12 1.85 -15.04
N PRO A 195 -3.03 2.33 -15.91
CA PRO A 195 -2.90 3.66 -16.49
C PRO A 195 -3.02 4.69 -15.38
N SER A 196 -1.98 5.51 -15.18
CA SER A 196 -1.99 6.54 -14.12
C SER A 196 -3.08 7.61 -14.32
N ASP A 197 -3.58 7.74 -15.56
CA ASP A 197 -4.65 8.67 -15.96
C ASP A 197 -5.96 7.95 -16.37
N GLY A 198 -6.12 6.66 -16.04
CA GLY A 198 -7.36 5.89 -16.25
C GLY A 198 -8.22 5.76 -14.99
N PRO A 199 -9.42 5.14 -15.06
CA PRO A 199 -10.13 4.72 -13.86
C PRO A 199 -9.20 3.89 -12.98
N ALA A 200 -9.37 4.00 -11.66
CA ALA A 200 -8.43 3.55 -10.65
C ALA A 200 -7.90 2.11 -10.89
N PRO A 201 -6.71 1.75 -10.36
CA PRO A 201 -6.00 0.49 -10.61
C PRO A 201 -6.82 -0.81 -10.64
N TRP A 202 -7.92 -0.84 -9.89
CA TRP A 202 -8.86 -1.96 -9.83
C TRP A 202 -9.79 -2.07 -11.05
N ALA A 203 -9.88 -1.09 -11.95
CA ALA A 203 -10.64 -1.21 -13.19
C ALA A 203 -10.04 -2.27 -14.14
N ALA A 204 -8.74 -2.56 -14.01
CA ALA A 204 -8.11 -3.71 -14.67
C ALA A 204 -8.56 -5.05 -14.05
N TRP A 205 -9.05 -5.04 -12.81
CA TRP A 205 -9.62 -6.20 -12.12
C TRP A 205 -11.11 -6.40 -12.44
N ASP A 206 -11.76 -5.41 -13.08
CA ASP A 206 -13.10 -5.52 -13.65
C ASP A 206 -13.08 -6.21 -15.05
N ARG A 207 -11.93 -6.73 -15.52
CA ARG A 207 -11.89 -7.56 -16.73
C ARG A 207 -12.78 -8.80 -16.54
N PRO A 208 -13.53 -9.23 -17.57
CA PRO A 208 -14.35 -10.43 -17.49
C PRO A 208 -13.51 -11.62 -17.03
N LEU A 209 -13.99 -12.31 -15.98
CA LEU A 209 -13.34 -13.45 -15.32
C LEU A 209 -12.91 -14.59 -16.26
N GLY A 210 -13.43 -14.64 -17.50
CA GLY A 210 -13.08 -15.66 -18.50
C GLY A 210 -11.75 -15.46 -19.22
N GLU A 211 -11.08 -14.31 -19.04
CA GLU A 211 -9.75 -14.04 -19.62
C GLU A 211 -8.59 -14.40 -18.66
N TRP A 212 -8.90 -14.63 -17.39
CA TRP A 212 -8.00 -15.17 -16.39
C TRP A 212 -8.29 -16.68 -16.33
N GLY A 213 -7.28 -17.55 -16.32
CA GLY A 213 -7.50 -19.00 -16.20
C GLY A 213 -8.26 -19.41 -14.92
N GLN A 214 -8.24 -20.69 -14.55
CA GLN A 214 -9.05 -21.27 -13.45
C GLN A 214 -8.83 -20.70 -12.02
N ALA A 215 -8.04 -19.64 -11.83
CA ALA A 215 -7.83 -18.97 -10.55
C ALA A 215 -7.85 -17.44 -10.71
N ALA A 216 -9.00 -16.87 -11.07
CA ALA A 216 -9.15 -15.42 -11.01
C ALA A 216 -9.09 -14.95 -9.55
N PRO A 217 -8.35 -13.86 -9.24
CA PRO A 217 -8.28 -13.32 -7.88
C PRO A 217 -9.66 -12.87 -7.42
N SER A 218 -10.19 -13.51 -6.38
CA SER A 218 -11.49 -13.14 -5.82
C SER A 218 -11.36 -11.88 -4.95
N VAL A 219 -12.25 -10.91 -5.18
CA VAL A 219 -12.34 -9.68 -4.37
C VAL A 219 -13.47 -9.84 -3.38
N ARG A 220 -13.21 -9.57 -2.09
CA ARG A 220 -14.24 -9.48 -1.06
C ARG A 220 -14.52 -8.01 -0.75
N GLU A 221 -15.74 -7.59 -0.99
CA GLU A 221 -16.21 -6.27 -0.59
C GLU A 221 -16.79 -6.30 0.83
N ILE A 222 -16.53 -5.25 1.60
CA ILE A 222 -17.08 -5.04 2.93
C ILE A 222 -17.86 -3.74 2.93
N GLU A 223 -19.19 -3.82 3.05
CA GLU A 223 -20.01 -2.62 3.14
C GLU A 223 -19.71 -1.87 4.45
N VAL A 224 -19.48 -0.56 4.34
CA VAL A 224 -19.19 0.35 5.46
C VAL A 224 -20.03 1.61 5.37
N GLU A 225 -20.29 2.24 6.51
CA GLU A 225 -20.96 3.55 6.60
C GLU A 225 -19.97 4.72 6.56
N ASP A 226 -18.99 4.65 5.65
CA ASP A 226 -17.91 5.63 5.57
C ASP A 226 -17.78 6.21 4.16
N PRO A 227 -18.33 7.41 3.88
CA PRO A 227 -18.12 8.07 2.59
C PRO A 227 -16.66 8.56 2.41
N GLY A 228 -15.85 8.57 3.48
CA GLY A 228 -14.43 8.92 3.46
C GLY A 228 -13.61 8.07 2.51
N ILE A 229 -14.03 6.82 2.26
CA ILE A 229 -13.36 5.87 1.35
C ILE A 229 -13.32 6.32 -0.12
N HIS A 230 -14.14 7.32 -0.49
CA HIS A 230 -14.19 7.89 -1.84
C HIS A 230 -13.61 9.30 -1.93
N ILE A 231 -13.28 9.94 -0.80
CA ILE A 231 -12.97 11.38 -0.76
C ILE A 231 -11.46 11.59 -0.77
N ARG A 232 -10.88 11.65 -1.97
CA ARG A 232 -9.47 12.00 -2.17
C ARG A 232 -9.25 13.51 -2.19
N ILE A 233 -8.18 13.96 -1.53
CA ILE A 233 -7.74 15.36 -1.54
C ILE A 233 -6.68 15.55 -2.64
N ARG A 234 -7.14 15.93 -3.83
CA ARG A 234 -6.25 16.11 -5.00
C ARG A 234 -5.91 17.58 -5.27
N THR A 235 -6.80 18.49 -4.87
CA THR A 235 -6.70 19.92 -5.19
C THR A 235 -6.80 20.81 -3.95
N LEU A 236 -6.37 22.08 -4.08
CA LEU A 236 -6.58 23.09 -3.03
C LEU A 236 -8.08 23.29 -2.77
N THR A 237 -8.91 23.13 -3.78
CA THR A 237 -10.37 23.23 -3.66
C THR A 237 -10.92 22.11 -2.78
N ASP A 238 -10.46 20.88 -2.97
CA ASP A 238 -10.84 19.73 -2.12
C ASP A 238 -10.41 19.97 -0.68
N TYR A 239 -9.14 20.36 -0.51
CA TYR A 239 -8.56 20.64 0.79
C TYR A 239 -9.31 21.77 1.52
N ARG A 240 -9.59 22.90 0.84
CA ARG A 240 -10.34 24.03 1.41
C ARG A 240 -11.76 23.62 1.82
N ARG A 241 -12.43 22.78 1.01
CA ARG A 241 -13.80 22.33 1.28
C ARG A 241 -13.86 21.43 2.52
N ARG A 242 -12.86 20.56 2.69
CA ARG A 242 -12.85 19.55 3.76
C ARG A 242 -12.16 20.02 5.04
N PHE A 243 -11.17 20.90 4.93
CA PHE A 243 -10.40 21.45 6.05
C PHE A 243 -10.47 23.00 6.11
N PRO A 244 -11.67 23.61 6.14
CA PRO A 244 -11.82 25.07 5.99
C PRO A 244 -11.22 25.88 7.15
N ARG A 245 -11.16 25.31 8.36
CA ARG A 245 -10.52 25.96 9.53
C ARG A 245 -9.00 26.02 9.37
N VAL A 246 -8.40 24.90 8.97
CA VAL A 246 -6.96 24.78 8.73
C VAL A 246 -6.53 25.63 7.55
N PHE A 247 -7.29 25.57 6.45
CA PHE A 247 -7.04 26.38 5.27
C PHE A 247 -6.99 27.89 5.59
N ARG A 248 -7.97 28.40 6.36
CA ARG A 248 -7.99 29.81 6.76
C ARG A 248 -6.77 30.22 7.57
N ARG A 249 -6.39 29.44 8.59
CA ARG A 249 -5.20 29.71 9.42
C ARG A 249 -3.92 29.81 8.58
N ARG A 250 -3.80 28.99 7.53
CA ARG A 250 -2.58 28.89 6.73
C ARG A 250 -2.49 29.91 5.59
N PHE A 251 -3.61 30.21 4.93
CA PHE A 251 -3.61 30.96 3.67
C PHE A 251 -4.27 32.34 3.75
N GLN A 252 -4.97 32.68 4.84
CA GLN A 252 -5.41 34.05 5.09
C GLN A 252 -4.45 34.69 6.12
N LYS A 253 -3.27 35.08 5.65
CA LYS A 253 -2.52 36.16 6.31
C LYS A 253 -3.25 37.46 5.99
N TRP A 254 -3.75 38.13 7.02
CA TRP A 254 -4.34 39.47 6.96
C TRP A 254 -3.24 40.51 6.70
#